data_AF-A1DZF1-F1
#
_entry.id   AF-A1DZF1-F1
#
_cell.length_a   1.000
_cell.length_b   1.000
_cell.length_c   1.000
_cell.angle_alpha   90.00
_cell.angle_beta   90.00
_cell.angle_gamma   90.00
#
_symmetry.space_group_name_H-M   'P 1'
#
loop_
_entity.id
_entity.type
_entity.pdbx_description
1 polymer ?
#
loop_
_entity_poly.entity_id
_entity_poly.type
_entity_poly.pdbx_seq_one_letter_code
_entity_poly.pdbx_strand_id
1 'polypeptide(L)'
;MGKLLALSVCFCFLVLGASSISFRQQPEENACQFQRLNAQRPDNLIESEGGYIETWNPNNQEFECAGVTLSRLVLRRNALRRPFYSNAPQEIFIQQGRGYFGLIFPGCPITYEEPAQRGRRHQSQRPPRRFQGQDQSQQQQDSHQKVHRFYEGDLIAVPTGVAFWMYNDHDTDVVAVSLTDTNNNDNQLDQFPIRFNLAGNHEQEFL
;
A
#
# COMPACT_ATOMS: atom_id res chain seq x y z
N MET A 1 -23.91 -31.21 34.76
CA MET A 1 -24.10 -29.98 33.97
C MET A 1 -22.99 -28.95 34.15
N GLY A 2 -22.46 -28.69 35.35
CA GLY A 2 -21.37 -27.70 35.55
C GLY A 2 -20.04 -27.96 34.82
N LYS A 3 -19.66 -29.23 34.58
CA LYS A 3 -18.40 -29.58 33.88
C LYS A 3 -18.42 -29.23 32.38
N LEU A 4 -19.58 -29.35 31.72
CA LEU A 4 -19.76 -28.99 30.30
C LEU A 4 -19.79 -27.47 30.12
N LEU A 5 -20.38 -26.75 31.09
CA LEU A 5 -20.41 -25.29 31.14
C LEU A 5 -18.99 -24.71 31.34
N ALA A 6 -18.19 -25.31 32.22
CA ALA A 6 -16.79 -24.92 32.43
C ALA A 6 -15.92 -25.14 31.17
N LEU A 7 -16.10 -26.26 30.47
CA LEU A 7 -15.41 -26.55 29.21
C LEU A 7 -15.79 -25.56 28.10
N SER A 8 -17.08 -25.22 27.98
CA SER A 8 -17.56 -24.22 27.02
C SER A 8 -16.99 -22.83 27.30
N VAL A 9 -16.92 -22.44 28.58
CA VAL A 9 -16.38 -21.14 28.98
C VAL A 9 -14.87 -21.08 28.72
N CYS A 10 -14.12 -22.14 29.04
CA CYS A 10 -12.69 -22.23 28.69
C CYS A 10 -12.43 -22.17 27.19
N PHE A 11 -13.26 -22.84 26.38
CA PHE A 11 -13.14 -22.80 24.93
C PHE A 11 -13.42 -21.40 24.38
N CYS A 12 -14.44 -20.70 24.90
CA CYS A 12 -14.68 -19.31 24.54
C CYS A 12 -13.53 -18.38 24.92
N PHE A 13 -12.90 -18.54 26.09
CA PHE A 13 -11.73 -17.73 26.48
C PHE A 13 -10.50 -18.01 25.62
N LEU A 14 -10.25 -19.26 25.22
CA LEU A 14 -9.15 -19.59 24.32
C LEU A 14 -9.38 -19.07 22.89
N VAL A 15 -10.61 -19.17 22.38
CA VAL A 15 -10.97 -18.70 21.04
C VAL A 15 -10.98 -17.17 20.96
N LEU A 16 -11.48 -16.48 22.00
CA LEU A 16 -11.50 -15.01 22.07
C LEU A 16 -10.13 -14.42 22.43
N GLY A 17 -9.31 -15.12 23.22
CA GLY A 17 -7.94 -14.69 23.56
C GLY A 17 -6.97 -14.79 22.38
N ALA A 18 -7.22 -15.70 21.44
CA ALA A 18 -6.38 -15.89 20.24
C ALA A 18 -6.70 -14.90 19.10
N SER A 19 -7.79 -14.13 19.18
CA SER A 19 -8.25 -13.28 18.07
C SER A 19 -7.48 -11.95 17.93
N SER A 20 -6.53 -11.68 18.82
CA SER A 20 -5.77 -10.40 18.87
C SER A 20 -4.26 -10.61 19.00
N ILE A 21 -3.74 -11.77 18.57
CA ILE A 21 -2.31 -12.06 18.65
C ILE A 21 -1.62 -11.48 17.43
N SER A 22 -0.98 -10.32 17.58
CA SER A 22 0.01 -9.82 16.63
C SER A 22 1.36 -10.46 16.94
N PHE A 23 2.02 -11.04 15.94
CA PHE A 23 3.39 -11.51 16.06
C PHE A 23 4.33 -10.37 15.69
N ARG A 24 4.97 -9.78 16.70
CA ARG A 24 5.91 -8.68 16.55
C ARG A 24 7.17 -8.97 17.32
N GLN A 25 8.31 -8.51 16.80
CA GLN A 25 9.57 -8.55 17.52
C GLN A 25 9.51 -7.59 18.72
N GLN A 26 10.00 -8.04 19.88
CA GLN A 26 10.09 -7.18 21.04
C GLN A 26 11.14 -6.08 20.80
N PRO A 27 10.86 -4.83 21.21
CA PRO A 27 11.84 -3.76 21.14
C PRO A 27 13.01 -4.03 22.10
N GLU A 28 14.13 -3.32 21.90
CA GLU A 28 15.31 -3.47 22.75
C GLU A 28 15.02 -3.17 24.24
N GLU A 29 15.88 -3.70 25.11
CA GLU A 29 15.76 -3.52 26.57
C GLU A 29 15.74 -2.02 26.91
N ASN A 30 14.70 -1.60 27.64
CA ASN A 30 14.44 -0.20 28.04
C ASN A 30 13.93 0.76 26.95
N ALA A 31 13.77 0.35 25.69
CA ALA A 31 13.24 1.22 24.63
C ALA A 31 11.89 1.85 25.02
N CYS A 32 11.03 1.09 25.69
CA CYS A 32 9.72 1.54 26.17
C CYS A 32 9.69 2.12 27.60
N GLN A 33 10.84 2.37 28.23
CA GLN A 33 10.91 3.03 29.53
C GLN A 33 11.02 4.54 29.36
N PHE A 34 9.89 5.24 29.45
CA PHE A 34 9.83 6.67 29.21
C PHE A 34 9.98 7.50 30.49
N GLN A 35 10.83 8.52 30.43
CA GLN A 35 10.78 9.63 31.38
C GLN A 35 9.67 10.63 31.02
N ARG A 36 9.44 10.83 29.71
CA ARG A 36 8.37 11.64 29.14
C ARG A 36 8.02 11.14 27.73
N LEU A 37 6.78 11.35 27.30
CA LEU A 37 6.36 11.17 25.91
C LEU A 37 6.23 12.53 25.22
N ASN A 38 6.67 12.63 23.98
CA ASN A 38 6.61 13.86 23.19
C ASN A 38 5.74 13.65 21.95
N ALA A 39 4.92 14.66 21.63
CA ALA A 39 4.25 14.69 20.33
C ALA A 39 5.30 14.96 19.24
N GLN A 40 5.38 14.07 18.25
CA GLN A 40 6.36 14.17 17.16
C GLN A 40 5.74 14.80 15.91
N ARG A 41 6.53 15.63 15.22
CA ARG A 41 6.22 16.19 13.90
C ARG A 41 7.16 15.57 12.86
N PRO A 42 6.78 15.55 11.56
CA PRO A 42 7.71 15.17 10.52
C PRO A 42 8.92 16.11 10.54
N ASP A 43 10.09 15.56 10.27
CA ASP A 43 11.37 16.27 10.34
C ASP A 43 12.19 16.17 9.04
N ASN A 44 11.72 15.39 8.07
CA ASN A 44 12.26 15.34 6.71
C ASN A 44 11.16 15.52 5.65
N LEU A 45 11.51 16.10 4.50
CA LEU A 45 10.61 16.34 3.37
C LEU A 45 11.31 16.03 2.05
N ILE A 46 10.66 15.21 1.22
CA ILE A 46 11.16 14.74 -0.07
C ILE A 46 10.22 15.25 -1.16
N GLU A 47 10.69 16.23 -1.93
CA GLU A 47 9.97 16.83 -3.05
C GLU A 47 9.90 15.90 -4.27
N SER A 48 8.83 16.02 -5.04
CA SER A 48 8.64 15.38 -6.34
C SER A 48 7.78 16.25 -7.24
N GLU A 49 7.76 15.97 -8.54
CA GLU A 49 7.02 16.78 -9.54
C GLU A 49 5.54 17.01 -9.13
N GLY A 50 4.85 15.95 -8.72
CA GLY A 50 3.41 15.98 -8.42
C GLY A 50 3.06 16.08 -6.94
N GLY A 51 4.01 16.33 -6.04
CA GLY A 51 3.74 16.26 -4.60
C GLY A 51 4.99 16.06 -3.76
N TYR A 52 4.83 15.59 -2.53
CA TYR A 52 5.96 15.36 -1.62
C TYR A 52 5.62 14.31 -0.58
N ILE A 53 6.67 13.78 0.06
CA ILE A 53 6.58 12.85 1.18
C ILE A 53 7.29 13.49 2.37
N GLU A 54 6.61 13.55 3.50
CA GLU A 54 7.22 13.89 4.77
C GLU A 54 7.44 12.63 5.60
N THR A 55 8.56 12.53 6.30
CA THR A 55 8.85 11.41 7.19
C THR A 55 9.12 11.88 8.61
N TRP A 56 8.75 11.03 9.57
CA TRP A 56 9.14 11.17 10.96
C TRP A 56 10.38 10.33 11.20
N ASN A 57 11.33 10.85 11.98
CA ASN A 57 12.51 10.10 12.39
C ASN A 57 12.15 8.82 13.16
N PRO A 58 12.43 7.63 12.58
CA PRO A 58 12.10 6.35 13.22
C PRO A 58 12.95 6.08 14.47
N ASN A 59 14.07 6.79 14.67
CA ASN A 59 14.96 6.63 15.81
C ASN A 59 14.52 7.43 17.05
N ASN A 60 13.38 8.12 17.00
CA ASN A 60 12.81 8.70 18.21
C ASN A 60 12.30 7.57 19.12
N GLN A 61 12.53 7.68 20.44
CA GLN A 61 12.18 6.66 21.42
C GLN A 61 10.70 6.20 21.31
N GLU A 62 9.79 7.12 21.01
CA GLU A 62 8.36 6.80 20.83
C GLU A 62 8.12 5.81 19.68
N PHE A 63 8.86 5.94 18.57
CA PHE A 63 8.74 5.07 17.39
C PHE A 63 9.55 3.78 17.54
N GLU A 64 10.74 3.83 18.15
CA GLU A 64 11.53 2.63 18.47
C GLU A 64 10.79 1.70 19.43
N CYS A 65 10.21 2.25 20.51
CA CYS A 65 9.38 1.48 21.42
C CYS A 65 8.15 0.89 20.71
N ALA A 66 7.47 1.71 19.90
CA ALA A 66 6.30 1.26 19.18
C ALA A 66 6.64 0.22 18.11
N GLY A 67 7.87 0.22 17.56
CA GLY A 67 8.31 -0.66 16.48
C GLY A 67 7.65 -0.33 15.15
N VAL A 68 7.49 0.96 14.85
CA VAL A 68 6.81 1.46 13.65
C VAL A 68 7.53 2.68 13.06
N THR A 69 7.30 2.97 11.78
CA THR A 69 7.65 4.26 11.18
C THR A 69 6.42 4.94 10.56
N LEU A 70 6.45 6.27 10.47
CA LEU A 70 5.38 7.08 9.89
C LEU A 70 5.89 7.92 8.71
N SER A 71 5.02 8.06 7.71
CA SER A 71 5.21 9.00 6.60
C SER A 71 3.88 9.64 6.20
N ARG A 72 3.93 10.85 5.66
CA ARG A 72 2.77 11.56 5.11
C ARG A 72 3.04 11.86 3.64
N LEU A 73 2.19 11.33 2.77
CA LEU A 73 2.21 11.59 1.34
C LEU A 73 1.20 12.69 1.00
N VAL A 74 1.63 13.63 0.14
CA VAL A 74 0.73 14.58 -0.52
C VAL A 74 0.84 14.40 -2.03
N LEU A 75 -0.29 14.13 -2.68
CA LEU A 75 -0.40 14.01 -4.14
C LEU A 75 -1.30 15.11 -4.69
N ARG A 76 -0.73 16.00 -5.50
CA ARG A 76 -1.47 17.03 -6.25
C ARG A 76 -2.28 16.39 -7.37
N ARG A 77 -3.16 17.17 -8.00
CA ARG A 77 -3.94 16.72 -9.16
C ARG A 77 -3.05 16.05 -10.21
N ASN A 78 -3.50 14.90 -10.72
CA ASN A 78 -2.83 14.07 -11.73
C ASN A 78 -1.46 13.52 -11.30
N ALA A 79 -1.12 13.59 -10.01
CA ALA A 79 0.11 13.01 -9.51
C ALA A 79 -0.03 11.49 -9.31
N LEU A 80 1.04 10.77 -9.64
CA LEU A 80 1.18 9.33 -9.47
C LEU A 80 2.30 9.04 -8.46
N ARG A 81 1.95 8.47 -7.31
CA ARG A 81 2.92 7.72 -6.50
C ARG A 81 3.25 6.45 -7.25
N ARG A 82 4.43 6.43 -7.87
CA ARG A 82 4.91 5.31 -8.68
C ARG A 82 4.99 4.01 -7.86
N PRO A 83 4.89 2.84 -8.52
CA PRO A 83 4.88 1.56 -7.82
C PRO A 83 6.14 1.32 -6.97
N PHE A 84 5.93 0.87 -5.74
CA PHE A 84 6.97 0.38 -4.83
C PHE A 84 6.42 -0.76 -3.97
N TYR A 85 7.30 -1.53 -3.33
CA TYR A 85 6.94 -2.44 -2.24
C TYR A 85 7.83 -2.19 -1.02
N SER A 86 7.49 -2.78 0.14
CA SER A 86 8.24 -2.61 1.39
C SER A 86 8.48 -3.96 2.08
N ASN A 87 9.48 -4.00 2.96
CA ASN A 87 9.79 -5.14 3.82
C ASN A 87 8.86 -5.29 5.03
N ALA A 88 8.04 -4.29 5.32
CA ALA A 88 7.08 -4.30 6.42
C ALA A 88 5.67 -3.96 5.92
N PRO A 89 4.62 -4.48 6.59
CA PRO A 89 3.25 -4.19 6.21
C PRO A 89 2.88 -2.76 6.58
N GLN A 90 1.90 -2.20 5.86
CA GLN A 90 1.48 -0.83 6.03
C GLN A 90 -0.03 -0.69 6.18
N GLU A 91 -0.41 0.31 6.95
CA GLU A 91 -1.75 0.85 7.00
C GLU A 91 -1.72 2.31 6.53
N ILE A 92 -2.47 2.61 5.47
CA ILE A 92 -2.50 3.93 4.84
C ILE A 92 -3.89 4.52 5.06
N PHE A 93 -3.96 5.55 5.90
CA PHE A 93 -5.18 6.30 6.15
C PHE A 93 -5.28 7.49 5.19
N ILE A 94 -6.40 7.60 4.48
CA ILE A 94 -6.67 8.73 3.59
C ILE A 94 -7.29 9.86 4.40
N GLN A 95 -6.44 10.80 4.81
CA GLN A 95 -6.87 11.96 5.60
C GLN A 95 -7.72 12.92 4.78
N GLN A 96 -7.43 13.09 3.50
CA GLN A 96 -8.19 13.98 2.62
C GLN A 96 -8.09 13.54 1.15
N GLY A 97 -9.09 13.92 0.35
CA GLY A 97 -9.08 13.73 -1.10
C GLY A 97 -9.60 12.36 -1.55
N ARG A 98 -9.46 12.07 -2.85
CA ARG A 98 -9.91 10.80 -3.45
C ARG A 98 -9.12 10.48 -4.70
N GLY A 99 -9.07 9.21 -5.09
CA GLY A 99 -8.29 8.79 -6.25
C GLY A 99 -8.38 7.30 -6.52
N TYR A 100 -7.36 6.78 -7.19
CA TYR A 100 -7.20 5.36 -7.47
C TYR A 100 -5.92 4.79 -6.86
N PHE A 101 -5.97 3.53 -6.46
CA PHE A 101 -4.76 2.78 -6.10
C PHE A 101 -4.82 1.39 -6.68
N GLY A 102 -3.66 0.74 -6.77
CA GLY A 102 -3.56 -0.66 -7.14
C GLY A 102 -2.62 -1.40 -6.22
N LEU A 103 -2.98 -2.65 -5.95
CA LEU A 103 -2.15 -3.65 -5.29
C LEU A 103 -1.87 -4.75 -6.30
N ILE A 104 -0.59 -5.11 -6.46
CA ILE A 104 -0.20 -6.18 -7.38
C ILE A 104 0.08 -7.44 -6.57
N PHE A 105 -0.87 -8.37 -6.59
CA PHE A 105 -0.71 -9.67 -5.95
C PHE A 105 -0.02 -10.65 -6.90
N PRO A 106 1.18 -11.15 -6.58
CA PRO A 106 1.94 -12.00 -7.48
C PRO A 106 1.19 -13.31 -7.76
N GLY A 107 1.10 -13.68 -9.03
CA GLY A 107 0.41 -14.90 -9.48
C GLY A 107 -1.11 -14.78 -9.60
N CYS A 108 -1.73 -13.69 -9.13
CA CYS A 108 -3.15 -13.45 -9.38
C CYS A 108 -3.41 -13.07 -10.86
N PRO A 109 -4.52 -13.54 -11.45
CA PRO A 109 -4.85 -13.24 -12.83
C PRO A 109 -5.21 -11.76 -13.02
N ILE A 110 -5.07 -11.32 -14.27
CA ILE A 110 -5.63 -10.06 -14.75
C ILE A 110 -7.16 -10.19 -14.80
N THR A 111 -7.86 -9.17 -14.31
CA THR A 111 -9.34 -9.20 -14.18
C THR A 111 -10.01 -7.95 -14.73
N TYR A 112 -9.24 -6.92 -15.09
CA TYR A 112 -9.72 -5.74 -15.80
C TYR A 112 -9.12 -5.78 -17.20
N GLU A 113 -9.98 -5.75 -18.21
CA GLU A 113 -9.61 -6.00 -19.60
C GLU A 113 -10.37 -5.05 -20.52
N GLU A 114 -9.65 -4.36 -21.39
CA GLU A 114 -10.25 -3.54 -22.45
C GLU A 114 -10.20 -4.30 -23.80
N PRO A 115 -11.35 -4.67 -24.38
CA PRO A 115 -11.37 -5.27 -25.71
C PRO A 115 -10.96 -4.22 -26.74
N ALA A 116 -10.09 -4.56 -27.71
CA ALA A 116 -9.80 -3.63 -28.80
C ALA A 116 -11.08 -3.24 -29.52
N GLN A 117 -11.29 -1.93 -29.63
CA GLN A 117 -12.35 -1.36 -30.43
C GLN A 117 -12.12 -1.73 -31.90
N ARG A 118 -12.84 -2.75 -32.40
CA ARG A 118 -13.04 -2.95 -33.84
C ARG A 118 -13.91 -1.80 -34.38
N GLY A 119 -13.27 -0.68 -34.70
CA GLY A 119 -13.79 0.29 -35.66
C GLY A 119 -13.97 1.73 -35.17
N ARG A 120 -12.91 2.53 -35.27
CA ARG A 120 -13.06 3.89 -35.82
C ARG A 120 -12.93 3.79 -37.34
N ARG A 121 -14.08 3.68 -38.01
CA ARG A 121 -14.21 3.92 -39.44
C ARG A 121 -13.83 5.38 -39.73
N HIS A 122 -12.58 5.64 -40.06
CA HIS A 122 -12.29 6.69 -41.03
C HIS A 122 -12.54 6.09 -42.41
N GLN A 123 -13.55 6.62 -43.09
CA GLN A 123 -13.77 6.41 -44.52
C GLN A 123 -12.51 6.82 -45.28
N SER A 124 -11.63 5.87 -45.56
CA SER A 124 -10.71 5.95 -46.69
C SER A 124 -10.90 4.67 -47.49
N GLN A 125 -11.51 4.85 -48.66
CA GLN A 125 -11.76 3.80 -49.64
C GLN A 125 -10.44 3.15 -50.06
N ARG A 126 -10.20 1.90 -49.64
CA ARG A 126 -9.36 0.90 -50.34
C ARG A 126 -9.61 -0.48 -49.72
N PRO A 127 -10.02 -1.50 -50.47
CA PRO A 127 -10.19 -2.83 -49.93
C PRO A 127 -8.81 -3.49 -49.72
N PRO A 128 -8.50 -4.09 -48.55
CA PRO A 128 -7.33 -4.94 -48.43
C PRO A 128 -7.61 -6.30 -49.09
N ARG A 129 -6.62 -6.81 -49.82
CA ARG A 129 -6.65 -8.15 -50.38
C ARG A 129 -6.75 -9.18 -49.25
N ARG A 130 -7.63 -10.18 -49.43
CA ARG A 130 -7.74 -11.37 -48.58
C ARG A 130 -6.37 -12.05 -48.50
N PHE A 131 -5.79 -12.08 -47.30
CA PHE A 131 -4.89 -13.15 -46.88
C PHE A 131 -5.63 -13.99 -45.85
N GLN A 132 -5.81 -15.25 -46.20
CA GLN A 132 -6.49 -16.26 -45.39
C GLN A 132 -5.43 -16.88 -44.48
N GLY A 133 -5.34 -16.35 -43.26
CA GLY A 133 -4.50 -16.85 -42.17
C GLY A 133 -5.27 -16.61 -40.88
N GLN A 134 -5.66 -17.70 -40.25
CA GLN A 134 -6.63 -17.79 -39.18
C GLN A 134 -5.92 -17.56 -37.84
N ASP A 135 -5.93 -16.32 -37.35
CA ASP A 135 -5.71 -15.99 -35.94
C ASP A 135 -6.62 -14.82 -35.58
N GLN A 136 -7.81 -15.12 -35.07
CA GLN A 136 -8.66 -14.11 -34.42
C GLN A 136 -8.29 -14.03 -32.94
N SER A 137 -7.06 -13.63 -32.62
CA SER A 137 -6.85 -12.96 -31.34
C SER A 137 -7.56 -11.61 -31.48
N GLN A 138 -8.68 -11.44 -30.77
CA GLN A 138 -9.15 -10.10 -30.49
C GLN A 138 -7.99 -9.43 -29.74
N GLN A 139 -7.29 -8.50 -30.40
CA GLN A 139 -6.07 -7.89 -29.88
C GLN A 139 -6.44 -7.03 -28.67
N GLN A 140 -6.45 -7.61 -27.47
CA GLN A 140 -6.77 -6.91 -26.23
C GLN A 140 -5.90 -5.66 -26.09
N GLN A 141 -6.52 -4.50 -25.85
CA GLN A 141 -5.80 -3.21 -25.86
C GLN A 141 -5.01 -3.02 -24.57
N ASP A 142 -5.65 -3.30 -23.43
CA ASP A 142 -5.03 -3.26 -22.11
C ASP A 142 -5.65 -4.33 -21.20
N SER A 143 -4.85 -4.80 -20.25
CA SER A 143 -5.20 -5.87 -19.34
C SER A 143 -4.38 -5.74 -18.05
N HIS A 144 -5.02 -5.54 -16.91
CA HIS A 144 -4.33 -5.34 -15.63
C HIS A 144 -5.10 -5.92 -14.42
N GLN A 145 -4.43 -6.03 -13.27
CA GLN A 145 -5.11 -6.38 -12.02
C GLN A 145 -6.10 -5.29 -11.59
N LYS A 146 -6.99 -5.65 -10.67
CA LYS A 146 -8.06 -4.77 -10.20
C LYS A 146 -7.52 -3.42 -9.70
N VAL A 147 -8.13 -2.35 -10.17
CA VAL A 147 -7.89 -0.99 -9.67
C VAL A 147 -8.97 -0.64 -8.65
N HIS A 148 -8.57 0.00 -7.56
CA HIS A 148 -9.44 0.35 -6.46
C HIS A 148 -9.63 1.86 -6.41
N ARG A 149 -10.85 2.29 -6.11
CA ARG A 149 -11.17 3.68 -5.77
C ARG A 149 -10.97 3.87 -4.27
N PHE A 150 -10.41 5.00 -3.86
CA PHE A 150 -10.34 5.39 -2.46
C PHE A 150 -10.93 6.79 -2.22
N TYR A 151 -11.37 7.04 -1.00
CA TYR A 151 -11.96 8.28 -0.53
C TYR A 151 -11.39 8.67 0.84
N GLU A 152 -11.61 9.92 1.24
CA GLU A 152 -11.35 10.41 2.59
C GLU A 152 -12.01 9.52 3.64
N GLY A 153 -11.23 9.16 4.67
CA GLY A 153 -11.63 8.24 5.74
C GLY A 153 -11.31 6.77 5.47
N ASP A 154 -10.93 6.38 4.25
CA ASP A 154 -10.55 4.99 3.96
C ASP A 154 -9.23 4.60 4.65
N LEU A 155 -9.15 3.34 5.07
CA LEU A 155 -7.93 2.69 5.56
C LEU A 155 -7.53 1.57 4.60
N ILE A 156 -6.34 1.68 4.01
CA ILE A 156 -5.82 0.72 3.03
C ILE A 156 -4.72 -0.11 3.71
N ALA A 157 -4.89 -1.43 3.76
CA ALA A 157 -3.87 -2.36 4.21
C ALA A 157 -3.00 -2.84 3.04
N VAL A 158 -1.69 -2.69 3.15
CA VAL A 158 -0.70 -3.12 2.16
C VAL A 158 0.21 -4.17 2.82
N PRO A 159 0.09 -5.47 2.45
CA PRO A 159 0.95 -6.51 3.01
C PRO A 159 2.42 -6.35 2.60
N THR A 160 3.33 -6.92 3.39
CA THR A 160 4.76 -6.99 3.07
C THR A 160 5.00 -7.54 1.66
N GLY A 161 5.88 -6.89 0.90
CA GLY A 161 6.28 -7.30 -0.43
C GLY A 161 5.25 -7.09 -1.55
N VAL A 162 4.02 -6.66 -1.23
CA VAL A 162 3.00 -6.36 -2.25
C VAL A 162 3.28 -4.99 -2.86
N ALA A 163 3.39 -4.94 -4.19
CA ALA A 163 3.62 -3.68 -4.87
C ALA A 163 2.36 -2.80 -4.87
N PHE A 164 2.53 -1.53 -4.57
CA PHE A 164 1.48 -0.53 -4.37
C PHE A 164 1.75 0.74 -5.19
N TRP A 165 0.71 1.32 -5.78
CA TRP A 165 0.75 2.65 -6.40
C TRP A 165 -0.53 3.42 -6.09
N MET A 166 -0.46 4.76 -6.14
CA MET A 166 -1.61 5.64 -5.87
C MET A 166 -1.62 6.82 -6.85
N TYR A 167 -2.81 7.18 -7.34
CA TYR A 167 -3.03 8.24 -8.32
C TYR A 167 -4.16 9.18 -7.88
N ASN A 168 -3.95 10.48 -7.99
CA ASN A 168 -4.96 11.50 -7.74
C ASN A 168 -5.57 12.00 -9.07
N ASP A 169 -6.85 11.72 -9.31
CA ASP A 169 -7.59 12.19 -10.49
C ASP A 169 -8.48 13.42 -10.23
N HIS A 170 -8.32 14.08 -9.08
CA HIS A 170 -9.14 15.20 -8.62
C HIS A 170 -8.33 16.46 -8.33
N ASP A 171 -9.02 17.60 -8.27
CA ASP A 171 -8.39 18.90 -7.98
C ASP A 171 -7.89 19.00 -6.53
N THR A 172 -8.61 18.39 -5.58
CA THR A 172 -8.21 18.36 -4.17
C THR A 172 -6.99 17.46 -4.01
N ASP A 173 -5.93 17.98 -3.38
CA ASP A 173 -4.76 17.18 -3.03
C ASP A 173 -5.16 15.99 -2.16
N VAL A 174 -4.63 14.81 -2.49
CA VAL A 174 -4.74 13.64 -1.62
C VAL A 174 -3.68 13.73 -0.54
N VAL A 175 -4.09 13.58 0.72
CA VAL A 175 -3.18 13.47 1.86
C VAL A 175 -3.39 12.11 2.49
N ALA A 176 -2.32 11.32 2.54
CA ALA A 176 -2.34 9.98 3.09
C ALA A 176 -1.26 9.86 4.18
N VAL A 177 -1.64 9.33 5.34
CA VAL A 177 -0.70 9.00 6.42
C VAL A 177 -0.47 7.49 6.38
N SER A 178 0.78 7.08 6.21
CA SER A 178 1.18 5.67 6.20
C SER A 178 1.91 5.35 7.50
N LEU A 179 1.40 4.36 8.22
CA LEU A 179 2.11 3.65 9.27
C LEU A 179 2.71 2.37 8.67
N THR A 180 3.98 2.11 8.95
CA THR A 180 4.67 0.88 8.55
C THR A 180 5.12 0.15 9.82
N ASP A 181 4.68 -1.09 10.01
CA ASP A 181 4.99 -1.89 11.21
C ASP A 181 6.36 -2.59 11.06
N THR A 182 7.43 -1.89 11.41
CA THR A 182 8.82 -2.38 11.20
C THR A 182 9.17 -3.58 12.09
N ASN A 183 8.50 -3.74 13.23
CA ASN A 183 8.66 -4.91 14.10
C ASN A 183 7.71 -6.06 13.76
N ASN A 184 6.93 -5.98 12.67
CA ASN A 184 6.06 -7.06 12.26
C ASN A 184 6.85 -8.34 11.93
N ASN A 185 6.32 -9.51 12.30
CA ASN A 185 6.95 -10.80 11.97
C ASN A 185 7.11 -11.05 10.46
N ASP A 186 6.30 -10.39 9.61
CA ASP A 186 6.44 -10.46 8.16
C ASP A 186 7.71 -9.75 7.66
N ASN A 187 8.27 -8.82 8.45
CA ASN A 187 9.56 -8.23 8.19
C ASN A 187 10.69 -9.13 8.71
N GLN A 188 11.31 -9.89 7.81
CA GLN A 188 12.42 -10.81 8.13
C GLN A 188 13.81 -10.20 7.89
N LEU A 189 13.89 -8.89 7.66
CA LEU A 189 15.17 -8.18 7.51
C LEU A 189 15.60 -7.63 8.87
N ASP A 190 15.92 -6.34 8.92
CA ASP A 190 16.12 -5.57 10.14
C ASP A 190 14.94 -4.59 10.35
N GLN A 191 14.99 -3.80 11.42
CA GLN A 191 13.93 -2.85 11.78
C GLN A 191 13.93 -1.59 10.89
N PHE A 192 14.79 -1.51 9.86
CA PHE A 192 14.84 -0.37 8.97
C PHE A 192 13.71 -0.45 7.91
N PRO A 193 12.90 0.60 7.75
CA PRO A 193 11.83 0.62 6.75
C PRO A 193 12.39 0.89 5.34
N ILE A 194 12.34 -0.11 4.47
CA ILE A 194 12.87 -0.02 3.11
C ILE A 194 11.73 0.21 2.11
N ARG A 195 11.97 1.12 1.16
CA ARG A 195 11.16 1.32 -0.05
C ARG A 195 11.87 0.77 -1.27
N PHE A 196 11.37 -0.33 -1.81
CA PHE A 196 11.85 -0.90 -3.07
C PHE A 196 11.05 -0.31 -4.23
N ASN A 197 11.54 0.79 -4.79
CA ASN A 197 10.90 1.49 -5.90
C ASN A 197 11.07 0.71 -7.21
N LEU A 198 9.97 0.46 -7.94
CA LEU A 198 10.00 -0.19 -9.26
C LEU A 198 10.25 0.80 -10.41
N ALA A 199 10.14 2.11 -10.13
CA ALA A 199 10.36 3.15 -11.12
C ALA A 199 10.90 4.43 -10.47
N GLY A 200 11.66 5.19 -11.26
CA GLY A 200 12.29 6.44 -10.85
C GLY A 200 13.73 6.28 -10.38
N ASN A 201 14.35 7.42 -10.08
CA ASN A 201 15.71 7.51 -9.56
C ASN A 201 15.74 8.61 -8.49
N HIS A 202 15.46 8.25 -7.24
CA HIS A 202 15.31 9.18 -6.13
C HIS A 202 15.78 8.54 -4.82
N GLU A 203 16.00 9.38 -3.81
CA GLU A 203 16.39 8.98 -2.46
C GLU A 203 15.34 8.05 -1.82
N GLN A 204 15.79 7.15 -0.94
CA GLN A 204 14.89 6.35 -0.12
C GLN A 204 14.22 7.24 0.94
N GLU A 205 12.97 6.93 1.30
CA GLU A 205 12.16 7.77 2.19
C GLU A 205 12.75 7.99 3.60
N PHE A 206 13.54 7.03 4.09
CA PHE A 206 14.03 6.98 5.47
C PHE A 206 15.56 6.92 5.57
N LEU A 207 16.28 7.17 4.48
CA LEU A 207 17.75 7.27 4.47
C LEU A 207 18.22 8.73 4.62
#